data_AF-E2C670-F1
#
_entry.id   AF-E2C670-F1
#
_cell.length_a   1.000
_cell.length_b   1.000
_cell.length_c   1.000
_cell.angle_alpha   90.00
_cell.angle_beta   90.00
_cell.angle_gamma   90.00
#
_symmetry.space_group_name_H-M   'P 1'
#
loop_
_entity.id
_entity.type
_entity.pdbx_description
1 polymer ?
#
loop_
_entity_poly.entity_id
_entity_poly.type
_entity_poly.pdbx_seq_one_letter_code
_entity_poly.pdbx_strand_id
1 'polypeptide(L)'
;KQRDVAKISAELKHDPVRMIMACRYAAKQSFSTDLYTVLDKIVESSDTQKKIRKLLNEPIISLTKKTAQEALAFLFDNLLSKTVYQNIRLETK
;
A
#
# COMPACT_ATOMS: atom_id res chain seq x y z
N LYS A 1 5.63 4.66 -13.79
CA LYS A 1 5.62 4.01 -12.45
C LYS A 1 4.26 3.38 -12.11
N GLN A 2 3.19 4.10 -11.75
CA GLN A 2 1.89 3.47 -11.43
C GLN A 2 1.21 2.74 -12.60
N ARG A 3 1.33 3.27 -13.83
CA ARG A 3 0.81 2.61 -15.04
C ARG A 3 1.49 1.27 -15.33
N ASP A 4 2.79 1.17 -15.05
CA ASP A 4 3.58 -0.05 -15.29
C ASP A 4 3.25 -1.12 -14.24
N VAL A 5 3.06 -0.70 -12.98
CA VAL A 5 2.57 -1.59 -11.91
C VAL A 5 1.17 -2.12 -12.22
N ALA A 6 0.27 -1.29 -12.76
CA ALA A 6 -1.08 -1.72 -13.14
C ALA A 6 -1.05 -2.76 -14.28
N LYS A 7 -0.14 -2.62 -15.25
CA LYS A 7 0.05 -3.61 -16.32
C LYS A 7 0.55 -4.96 -15.77
N ILE A 8 1.59 -4.94 -14.95
CA ILE A 8 2.16 -6.15 -14.33
C ILE A 8 1.12 -6.83 -13.43
N SER A 9 0.34 -6.05 -12.69
CA SER A 9 -0.74 -6.58 -11.85
C SER A 9 -1.83 -7.25 -12.69
N ALA A 10 -2.22 -6.67 -13.83
CA ALA A 10 -3.19 -7.26 -14.75
C ALA A 10 -2.65 -8.55 -15.40
N GLU A 11 -1.38 -8.57 -15.82
CA GLU A 11 -0.71 -9.77 -16.36
C GLU A 11 -0.68 -10.93 -15.35
N LEU A 12 -0.52 -10.61 -14.06
CA LEU A 12 -0.52 -11.57 -12.96
C LEU A 12 -1.93 -11.85 -12.40
N LYS A 13 -2.99 -11.42 -13.11
CA LYS A 13 -4.40 -11.61 -12.73
C LYS A 13 -4.75 -11.09 -11.34
N HIS A 14 -4.04 -10.05 -10.89
CA HIS A 14 -4.16 -9.50 -9.54
C HIS A 14 -3.96 -10.54 -8.43
N ASP A 15 -3.26 -11.65 -8.70
CA ASP A 15 -2.98 -12.68 -7.71
C ASP A 15 -1.74 -12.28 -6.88
N PRO A 16 -1.93 -11.96 -5.59
CA PRO A 16 -0.84 -11.47 -4.74
C PRO A 16 0.27 -12.51 -4.53
N VAL A 17 -0.05 -13.81 -4.57
CA VAL A 17 0.95 -14.86 -4.41
C VAL A 17 1.87 -14.90 -5.63
N ARG A 18 1.29 -14.77 -6.83
CA ARG A 18 2.08 -14.69 -8.08
C ARG A 18 2.92 -13.43 -8.14
N MET A 19 2.38 -12.30 -7.66
CA MET A 19 3.13 -11.05 -7.57
C MET A 19 4.34 -11.18 -6.62
N ILE A 20 4.14 -11.75 -5.42
CA ILE A 20 5.25 -11.97 -4.47
C ILE A 20 6.30 -12.93 -5.04
N MET A 21 5.87 -14.00 -5.73
CA MET A 21 6.80 -14.93 -6.39
C MET A 21 7.61 -14.27 -7.52
N ALA A 22 6.97 -13.41 -8.32
CA ALA A 22 7.65 -12.63 -9.36
C ALA A 22 8.66 -11.65 -8.76
N CYS A 23 8.30 -10.98 -7.65
CA CYS A 23 9.22 -10.11 -6.91
C CYS A 23 10.40 -10.89 -6.32
N ARG A 24 10.17 -12.09 -5.78
CA ARG A 24 11.24 -12.96 -5.26
C ARG A 24 12.21 -13.35 -6.36
N TYR A 25 11.70 -13.71 -7.53
CA TYR A 25 12.52 -14.04 -8.70
C TYR A 25 13.36 -12.84 -9.17
N ALA A 26 12.76 -11.65 -9.25
CA ALA A 26 13.45 -10.41 -9.59
C ALA A 26 14.53 -10.05 -8.55
N ALA A 27 14.24 -10.15 -7.26
CA ALA A 27 15.21 -9.88 -6.19
C ALA A 27 16.42 -10.83 -6.26
N LYS A 28 16.20 -12.10 -6.61
CA LYS A 28 17.26 -13.09 -6.84
C LYS A 28 18.14 -12.71 -8.04
N GLN A 29 17.54 -12.29 -9.15
CA GLN A 29 18.24 -11.82 -10.36
C GLN A 29 19.05 -10.54 -10.10
N SER A 30 18.53 -9.64 -9.28
CA SER A 30 19.19 -8.38 -8.92
C SER A 30 20.20 -8.49 -7.78
N PHE A 31 20.51 -9.71 -7.32
CA PHE A 31 21.41 -9.97 -6.18
C PHE A 31 21.04 -9.21 -4.88
N SER A 32 19.76 -8.85 -4.71
CA SER A 32 19.28 -8.18 -3.51
C SER A 32 18.93 -9.23 -2.46
N THR A 33 19.93 -9.65 -1.69
CA THR A 33 19.84 -10.71 -0.68
C THR A 33 18.86 -10.39 0.45
N ASP A 34 18.82 -9.14 0.90
CA ASP A 34 17.91 -8.71 1.97
C ASP A 34 16.45 -8.80 1.51
N LEU A 35 16.16 -8.28 0.31
CA LEU A 35 14.81 -8.32 -0.23
C LEU A 35 14.38 -9.75 -0.55
N TYR A 36 15.28 -10.57 -1.09
CA TYR A 36 15.02 -11.97 -1.35
C TYR A 36 14.66 -12.73 -0.06
N THR A 37 15.47 -12.60 1.00
CA THR A 37 15.24 -13.33 2.26
C THR A 37 13.93 -12.92 2.95
N VAL A 38 13.55 -11.65 2.88
CA VAL A 38 12.26 -11.17 3.39
C VAL A 38 11.10 -11.78 2.59
N LEU A 39 11.19 -11.75 1.25
CA LEU A 39 10.17 -12.31 0.38
C LEU A 39 10.05 -13.84 0.53
N ASP A 40 11.16 -14.53 0.76
CA ASP A 40 11.17 -15.99 0.96
C ASP A 40 10.44 -16.37 2.25
N LYS A 41 10.73 -15.67 3.36
CA LYS A 41 10.04 -15.86 4.65
C LYS A 41 8.53 -15.59 4.56
N ILE A 42 8.12 -14.62 3.75
CA ILE A 42 6.71 -14.29 3.52
C ILE A 42 6.00 -15.41 2.75
N VAL A 43 6.69 -16.06 1.81
CA VAL A 43 6.15 -17.16 1.01
C VAL A 43 6.07 -18.47 1.81
N GLU A 44 7.07 -18.78 2.64
CA GLU A 44 7.12 -20.04 3.41
C GLU A 44 6.04 -20.15 4.49
N SER A 45 5.65 -19.04 5.12
CA SER A 45 4.66 -19.09 6.20
C SER A 45 3.21 -19.07 5.66
N SER A 46 2.51 -20.20 5.82
CA SER A 46 1.08 -20.28 5.42
C SER A 46 0.20 -19.29 6.20
N ASP A 47 0.60 -18.92 7.41
CA ASP A 47 -0.09 -17.95 8.24
C ASP A 47 0.13 -16.50 7.76
N THR A 48 1.32 -16.16 7.28
CA THR A 48 1.54 -14.84 6.66
C THR A 48 0.78 -14.71 5.36
N GLN A 49 0.66 -15.77 4.56
CA GLN A 49 -0.18 -15.76 3.37
C GLN A 49 -1.66 -15.52 3.70
N LYS A 50 -2.20 -16.17 4.75
CA LYS A 50 -3.58 -15.92 5.22
C LYS A 50 -3.77 -14.49 5.73
N LYS A 51 -2.80 -13.95 6.49
CA LYS A 51 -2.82 -12.55 6.96
C LYS A 51 -2.76 -11.56 5.80
N ILE A 52 -1.90 -11.79 4.81
CA ILE A 52 -1.80 -10.93 3.61
C ILE A 52 -3.11 -10.97 2.82
N ARG A 53 -3.69 -12.16 2.61
CA ARG A 53 -5.02 -12.28 1.97
C ARG A 53 -6.09 -11.55 2.75
N LYS A 54 -6.07 -11.62 4.08
CA LYS A 54 -7.00 -10.88 4.94
C LYS A 54 -6.83 -9.36 4.77
N LEU A 55 -5.60 -8.85 4.82
CA LEU A 55 -5.30 -7.42 4.65
C LEU A 55 -5.61 -6.91 3.22
N LEU A 56 -5.48 -7.76 2.20
CA LEU A 56 -5.82 -7.40 0.82
C LEU A 56 -7.31 -7.46 0.52
N ASN A 57 -8.03 -8.35 1.23
CA ASN A 57 -9.49 -8.47 1.14
C ASN A 57 -10.20 -7.53 2.12
N GLU A 58 -9.48 -6.93 3.07
CA GLU A 58 -10.01 -5.83 3.86
C GLU A 58 -10.37 -4.70 2.88
N PRO A 59 -11.56 -4.10 3.04
CA PRO A 59 -11.96 -3.00 2.18
C PRO A 59 -10.85 -1.96 2.26
N ILE A 60 -10.18 -1.73 1.13
CA ILE A 60 -9.22 -0.64 0.98
C ILE A 60 -9.94 0.57 1.56
N ILE A 61 -9.42 1.12 2.66
CA ILE A 61 -9.94 2.34 3.24
C ILE A 61 -9.87 3.33 2.09
N SER A 62 -11.02 3.58 1.47
CA SER A 62 -11.08 4.46 0.33
C SER A 62 -10.56 5.77 0.86
N LEU A 63 -9.42 6.22 0.36
CA LEU A 63 -8.92 7.56 0.62
C LEU A 63 -9.90 8.52 -0.05
N THR A 64 -11.03 8.73 0.62
CA THR A 64 -12.05 9.69 0.25
C THR A 64 -11.43 11.05 0.48
N LYS A 65 -11.02 11.66 -0.62
CA LYS A 65 -10.59 13.06 -0.62
C LYS A 65 -11.79 13.87 -0.13
N LYS A 66 -11.65 14.43 1.07
CA LYS A 66 -12.63 15.39 1.59
C LYS A 66 -12.74 16.56 0.62
N THR A 67 -13.96 17.00 0.39
CA THR A 67 -14.25 18.26 -0.31
C THR A 67 -13.75 19.46 0.52
N ALA A 68 -13.66 20.64 -0.09
CA ALA A 68 -13.24 21.85 0.63
C ALA A 68 -14.18 22.19 1.81
N GLN A 69 -15.47 21.89 1.68
CA GLN A 69 -16.46 22.09 2.75
C GLN A 69 -16.25 21.12 3.92
N GLU A 70 -16.05 19.83 3.65
CA GLU A 70 -15.77 18.83 4.69
C GLU A 70 -14.43 19.07 5.39
N ALA A 71 -13.45 19.60 4.67
CA ALA A 71 -12.17 20.03 5.23
C ALA A 71 -12.33 21.23 6.16
N LEU A 72 -13.17 22.21 5.79
CA LEU A 72 -13.49 23.37 6.63
C LEU A 72 -14.27 22.95 7.89
N ALA A 73 -15.28 22.10 7.74
CA ALA A 73 -16.03 21.55 8.87
C ALA A 73 -15.08 20.84 9.84
N PHE A 74 -14.21 19.97 9.34
CA PHE A 74 -13.20 19.29 10.15
C PHE A 74 -12.26 20.26 10.89
N LEU A 75 -11.88 21.37 10.25
CA LEU A 75 -11.07 22.43 10.84
C LEU A 75 -11.76 23.08 12.04
N PHE A 76 -13.06 23.38 11.90
CA PHE A 76 -13.87 23.97 12.98
C PHE A 76 -14.15 22.96 14.10
N ASP A 77 -14.57 21.74 13.75
CA ASP A 77 -14.93 20.69 14.72
C ASP A 77 -13.75 20.30 15.62
N ASN A 78 -12.52 20.38 15.08
CA ASN A 78 -11.30 20.00 15.80
C ASN A 78 -10.50 21.22 16.30
N LEU A 79 -11.06 22.43 16.19
CA LEU A 79 -10.41 23.69 16.62
C LEU A 79 -8.96 23.82 16.10
N LEU A 80 -8.71 23.35 14.88
CA LEU A 80 -7.37 23.35 14.32
C LEU A 80 -7.00 24.76 13.86
N SER A 81 -5.77 25.17 14.11
CA SER A 81 -5.24 26.37 13.48
C SER A 81 -4.92 26.09 12.01
N LYS A 82 -4.94 27.14 11.18
CA LYS A 82 -4.57 27.06 9.77
C LYS A 82 -3.20 26.40 9.56
N THR A 83 -2.23 26.73 10.42
CA THR A 83 -0.86 26.20 10.35
C THR A 83 -0.82 24.70 10.68
N VAL A 84 -1.53 24.26 11.73
CA VAL A 84 -1.60 22.84 12.10
C VAL A 84 -2.28 22.02 10.99
N TYR A 85 -3.38 22.52 10.43
CA TYR A 85 -4.05 21.85 9.32
C TYR A 85 -3.16 21.75 8.07
N GLN A 86 -2.38 22.80 7.76
CA GLN A 86 -1.42 22.78 6.66
C GLN A 86 -0.31 21.76 6.87
N ASN A 87 0.22 21.63 8.09
CA ASN A 87 1.25 20.64 8.42
C ASN A 87 0.73 19.21 8.25
N ILE A 88 -0.45 18.89 8.81
CA ILE A 88 -1.10 17.58 8.65
C ILE A 88 -1.32 17.25 7.17
N ARG A 89 -1.70 18.24 6.36
CA ARG A 89 -1.91 18.07 4.92
C ARG A 89 -0.61 17.84 4.14
N LEU A 90 0.51 18.39 4.60
CA LEU A 90 1.82 18.24 3.95
C LEU A 90 2.50 16.91 4.31
N GLU A 91 2.27 16.39 5.53
CA GLU A 91 2.79 15.08 5.98
C GLU A 91 2.04 13.89 5.37
N THR A 92 0.81 14.12 4.87
CA THR A 92 -0.04 13.11 4.23
C THR A 92 0.10 13.04 2.71
N LYS A 93 1.02 13.82 2.11
CA LYS A 93 1.31 13.86 0.66
C LYS A 93 2.45 12.92 0.27
#